data_AF-A0A117MEB3-F1
#
_entry.id   AF-A0A117MEB3-F1
#
_cell.length_a   1.000
_cell.length_b   1.000
_cell.length_c   1.000
_cell.angle_alpha   90.00
_cell.angle_beta   90.00
_cell.angle_gamma   90.00
#
_symmetry.space_group_name_H-M   'P 1'
#
loop_
_entity.id
_entity.type
_entity.pdbx_description
1 polymer ?
#
loop_
_entity_poly.entity_id
_entity_poly.type
_entity_poly.pdbx_seq_one_letter_code
_entity_poly.pdbx_strand_id
1 'polypeptide(L)' 'MNKEVEVKIKIENFDDIKKKISIQGRLIKSIRQIGEYYIPFHRDFLLKNLIRQNGCG' A
#
# COMPACT_ATOMS: atom_id res chain seq x y z
N MET A 1 -23.38 -8.56 0.95
CA MET A 1 -22.31 -7.75 1.59
C MET A 1 -21.02 -8.07 0.85
N ASN A 2 -20.51 -7.14 0.04
CA ASN A 2 -19.30 -7.37 -0.75
C ASN A 2 -18.10 -7.11 0.16
N LYS A 3 -17.53 -8.17 0.75
CA LYS A 3 -16.27 -8.09 1.50
C LYS A 3 -15.13 -8.18 0.49
N GLU A 4 -14.28 -7.16 0.46
CA GLU A 4 -13.03 -7.19 -0.30
C GLU A 4 -11.89 -7.62 0.61
N VAL A 5 -11.03 -8.51 0.11
CA VAL A 5 -9.85 -9.00 0.84
C VAL A 5 -8.63 -8.65 -0.01
N GLU A 6 -7.75 -7.82 0.53
CA GLU A 6 -6.48 -7.42 -0.09
C GLU A 6 -5.31 -7.94 0.76
N VAL A 7 -4.29 -8.49 0.09
CA VAL A 7 -3.04 -8.93 0.74
C VAL A 7 -1.86 -8.16 0.15
N LYS A 8 -1.07 -7.52 1.02
CA LYS A 8 0.16 -6.82 0.64
C LYS A 8 1.36 -7.70 0.97
N ILE A 9 2.25 -7.87 0.00
CA ILE A 9 3.44 -8.70 0.11
C ILE A 9 4.66 -7.85 -0.29
N LYS A 10 5.75 -7.94 0.46
CA LYS A 10 7.03 -7.33 0.10
C LYS A 10 7.69 -8.17 -1.00
N ILE A 11 8.13 -7.51 -2.07
CA ILE A 11 8.85 -8.16 -3.17
C ILE A 11 10.31 -7.73 -3.09
N GLU A 12 11.22 -8.69 -2.88
CA GLU A 12 12.66 -8.43 -2.85
C GLU A 12 13.28 -8.44 -4.27
N ASN A 13 12.78 -9.30 -5.16
CA ASN A 13 13.23 -9.38 -6.55
C ASN A 13 12.03 -9.31 -7.51
N PHE A 14 11.94 -8.20 -8.24
CA PHE A 14 10.81 -7.94 -9.14
C PHE A 14 10.82 -8.81 -10.40
N ASP A 15 12.00 -9.18 -10.91
CA ASP A 15 12.11 -9.93 -12.17
C ASP A 15 11.71 -11.39 -11.99
N ASP A 16 12.01 -11.99 -10.84
CA ASP A 16 11.56 -13.35 -10.51
C ASP A 16 10.04 -13.43 -10.41
N ILE A 17 9.40 -12.39 -9.85
CA ILE A 17 7.94 -12.29 -9.79
C ILE A 17 7.34 -12.15 -11.18
N LYS A 18 7.92 -11.30 -12.05
CA LYS A 18 7.46 -11.21 -13.45
C LYS A 18 7.50 -12.55 -14.16
N LYS A 19 8.59 -13.32 -14.01
CA LYS A 19 8.71 -14.66 -14.60
C LYS A 19 7.63 -15.61 -14.06
N LYS A 20 7.43 -15.65 -12.74
CA LYS A 20 6.37 -16.47 -12.13
C LYS A 20 4.97 -16.09 -12.59
N ILE A 21 4.65 -14.79 -12.61
CA ILE A 21 3.34 -14.31 -13.10
C ILE A 21 3.15 -14.69 -14.56
N SER A 22 4.18 -14.59 -15.41
CA SER A 22 4.07 -14.94 -16.83
C SER A 22 3.73 -16.42 -17.08
N ILE A 23 4.07 -17.30 -16.12
CA ILE A 23 3.79 -18.74 -16.18
C ILE A 23 2.45 -19.08 -15.51
N GLN A 24 2.14 -18.46 -14.37
CA GLN A 24 1.05 -18.89 -13.48
C GLN A 24 -0.22 -18.03 -13.60
N GLY A 25 -0.14 -16.85 -14.22
CA GLY A 25 -1.24 -15.91 -14.26
C GLY A 25 -1.09 -14.83 -15.31
N ARG A 26 -1.81 -13.72 -15.09
CA ARG A 26 -1.78 -12.57 -15.99
C ARG A 26 -1.85 -11.28 -15.17
N LEU A 27 -1.02 -10.31 -15.51
CA LEU A 27 -1.16 -8.96 -14.98
C LEU A 27 -2.42 -8.32 -15.58
N ILE A 28 -3.41 -8.00 -14.74
CA ILE A 28 -4.68 -7.40 -15.19
C ILE A 28 -4.62 -5.87 -15.16
N LYS A 29 -3.89 -5.29 -14.21
CA LYS A 29 -3.80 -3.83 -14.03
C LYS A 29 -2.41 -3.45 -13.49
N SER A 30 -1.80 -2.44 -14.12
CA SER A 30 -0.64 -1.74 -13.59
C SER A 30 -1.08 -0.34 -13.19
N ILE A 31 -0.81 0.06 -11.96
CA ILE A 31 -1.23 1.36 -11.42
C ILE A 31 0.02 2.19 -11.16
N ARG A 32 0.17 3.28 -11.92
CA ARG A 32 1.14 4.33 -11.59
C ARG A 32 0.48 5.27 -10.59
N GLN A 33 0.70 5.03 -9.29
CA GLN A 33 0.15 5.87 -8.25
C GLN A 33 1.03 7.11 -8.05
N ILE A 34 0.48 8.30 -8.29
CA ILE A 34 1.08 9.58 -7.91
C ILE A 34 0.56 9.89 -6.50
N GLY A 35 1.45 10.12 -5.54
CA GLY A 35 1.18 10.15 -4.10
C GLY A 35 0.41 11.38 -3.60
N GLU A 36 -0.54 11.91 -4.35
CA GLU A 36 -1.42 12.97 -3.87
C GLU A 36 -2.52 12.38 -3.00
N TYR A 37 -2.18 12.12 -1.74
CA TYR A 37 -3.18 11.83 -0.72
C TYR A 37 -3.82 13.16 -0.30
N TYR A 38 -5.08 13.37 -0.68
CA TYR A 38 -5.90 14.38 -0.01
C TYR A 38 -6.08 13.96 1.45
N ILE A 39 -5.43 14.68 2.36
CA ILE A 39 -5.57 14.52 3.81
C ILE A 39 -6.64 15.54 4.26
N PRO A 40 -7.91 15.14 4.41
CA PRO A 40 -8.91 16.02 5.00
C PRO A 40 -8.50 16.35 6.44
N PHE A 41 -8.63 17.62 6.82
CA PHE A 41 -8.26 18.20 8.12
C PHE A 41 -8.82 17.44 9.34
N HIS A 42 -9.83 16.60 9.16
CA HIS A 42 -10.42 15.75 10.22
C HIS A 42 -9.70 14.42 10.45
N ARG A 43 -8.61 14.10 9.72
CA ARG A 43 -7.78 12.90 9.98
C ARG A 43 -6.76 13.12 11.09
N ASP A 44 -7.29 13.37 12.29
CA ASP A 44 -6.60 13.20 13.59
C ASP A 44 -5.99 11.80 13.78
N PHE A 45 -6.39 10.81 12.96
CA PHE A 45 -5.99 9.42 13.07
C PHE A 45 -4.49 9.17 12.78
N LEU A 46 -3.90 9.90 11.83
CA LEU A 46 -2.47 9.76 11.52
C LEU A 46 -1.59 10.61 12.46
N LEU A 47 -2.01 11.84 12.75
CA LEU A 47 -1.24 12.77 13.59
C LEU A 47 -1.14 12.30 15.05
N LYS A 48 -2.24 11.81 15.64
CA LYS A 48 -2.27 11.37 17.06
C LYS A 48 -1.32 10.20 17.34
N ASN A 49 -1.08 9.33 16.36
CA ASN A 49 -0.20 8.17 16.54
C ASN A 49 1.28 8.48 16.24
N LEU A 50 1.56 9.48 15.39
CA LEU A 50 2.93 9.90 15.10
C LEU A 50 3.53 10.72 16.27
N ILE A 51 2.73 11.62 16.85
CA ILE A 51 3.14 12.45 18.00
C ILE A 51 3.43 11.59 19.24
N ARG A 52 2.74 10.45 19.39
CA ARG A 52 2.96 9.52 20.51
C ARG A 52 4.26 8.70 20.41
N GLN A 53 4.85 8.57 19.22
CA GLN A 53 6.13 7.87 19.02
C GLN A 53 7.34 8.81 19.06
N ASN A 54 7.15 10.09 18.73
CA ASN A 54 8.20 11.10 18.76
C ASN A 54 8.00 12.04 19.96
N GLY A 55 7.93 11.48 21.17
CA GLY A 55 7.75 12.26 22.40
C GLY A 55 8.82 13.33 22.55
N CYS A 56 8.49 14.56 22.18
CA CYS A 56 9.07 15.76 22.78
C CYS A 56 8.29 16.02 24.06
N GLY A 57 8.86 15.59 25.19
CA GLY A 57 8.70 16.30 26.44
C GLY A 57 9.45 17.63 26.38
#